data_AF-A0A946VV97-F1
#
_entry.id   AF-A0A946VV97-F1
#
_cell.length_a   1.000
_cell.length_b   1.000
_cell.length_c   1.000
_cell.angle_alpha   90.00
_cell.angle_beta   90.00
_cell.angle_gamma   90.00
#
_symmetry.space_group_name_H-M   'P 1'
#
loop_
_entity.id
_entity.type
_entity.pdbx_description
1 polymer ?
#
loop_
_entity_poly.entity_id
_entity_poly.type
_entity_poly.pdbx_seq_one_letter_code
_entity_poly.pdbx_strand_id
1 'polypeptide(L)' 'MSRKFNFCAGPAALPEAVLTKAQGEMLDWHGRGLSVMEMSHRSEEFVAIAE' A
#
# COMPACT_ATOMS: atom_id res chain seq x y z
N MET A 1 -4.40 -16.80 -14.03
CA MET A 1 -5.85 -16.46 -13.95
C MET A 1 -6.02 -14.97 -14.23
N SER A 2 -7.04 -14.54 -14.97
CA SER A 2 -7.27 -13.09 -15.16
C SER A 2 -8.01 -12.49 -13.96
N ARG A 3 -7.68 -11.24 -13.63
CA ARG A 3 -8.39 -10.45 -12.62
C ARG A 3 -9.88 -10.31 -13.02
N LYS A 4 -10.80 -10.47 -12.08
CA LYS A 4 -12.25 -10.32 -12.31
C LYS A 4 -12.64 -8.85 -12.31
N PHE A 5 -13.70 -8.49 -13.02
CA PHE A 5 -14.36 -7.20 -12.87
C PHE A 5 -15.11 -7.17 -11.54
N ASN A 6 -14.75 -6.23 -10.65
CA ASN A 6 -15.37 -6.05 -9.34
C ASN A 6 -16.29 -4.82 -9.38
N PHE A 7 -17.60 -5.06 -9.32
CA PHE A 7 -18.66 -4.04 -9.33
C PHE A 7 -19.26 -3.76 -7.93
N CYS A 8 -18.59 -4.16 -6.85
CA CYS A 8 -19.07 -3.92 -5.50
C CYS A 8 -19.19 -2.42 -5.19
N ALA A 9 -20.21 -2.05 -4.42
CA ALA A 9 -20.46 -0.66 -4.00
C ALA A 9 -19.53 -0.18 -2.86
N GLY A 10 -18.87 -1.10 -2.15
CA GLY A 10 -17.95 -0.80 -1.05
C GLY A 10 -17.77 -1.97 -0.07
N PRO A 11 -16.52 -2.36 0.29
CA PRO A 11 -15.27 -2.03 -0.40
C PRO A 11 -15.30 -2.45 -1.88
N ALA A 12 -14.50 -1.78 -2.72
CA ALA A 12 -14.60 -1.87 -4.19
C ALA A 12 -13.26 -2.22 -4.85
N ALA A 13 -13.23 -2.22 -6.19
CA ALA A 13 -12.02 -2.46 -6.95
C ALA A 13 -10.95 -1.39 -6.68
N LEU A 14 -9.69 -1.83 -6.52
CA LEU A 14 -8.52 -0.95 -6.53
C LEU A 14 -7.77 -1.05 -7.86
N PRO A 15 -7.08 0.01 -8.32
CA PRO A 15 -6.21 -0.06 -9.49
C PRO A 15 -5.11 -1.12 -9.31
N GLU A 16 -4.81 -1.88 -10.37
CA GLU A 16 -3.80 -2.95 -10.31
C GLU A 16 -2.40 -2.39 -10.01
N ALA A 17 -2.01 -1.29 -10.64
CA ALA A 17 -0.73 -0.64 -10.41
C ALA A 17 -0.50 -0.25 -8.94
N VAL A 18 -1.54 0.17 -8.22
CA VAL A 18 -1.45 0.52 -6.80
C VAL A 18 -1.22 -0.73 -5.95
N LEU A 19 -1.96 -1.81 -6.22
CA LEU A 19 -1.76 -3.08 -5.51
C LEU A 19 -0.39 -3.68 -5.78
N THR A 20 0.09 -3.62 -7.02
CA THR A 20 1.44 -4.10 -7.37
C THR A 20 2.53 -3.29 -6.68
N LYS A 21 2.38 -1.96 -6.59
CA LYS A 21 3.30 -1.11 -5.83
C LYS A 21 3.30 -1.48 -4.35
N ALA A 22 2.13 -1.54 -3.72
CA ALA A 22 2.00 -1.90 -2.31
C ALA A 22 2.54 -3.30 -2.00
N GLN A 23 2.36 -4.26 -2.92
CA GLN A 23 2.95 -5.60 -2.82
C GLN A 23 4.49 -5.53 -2.85
N GLY A 24 5.07 -4.77 -3.78
CA GLY A 24 6.52 -4.64 -3.93
C GLY A 24 7.22 -4.00 -2.74
N GLU A 25 6.54 -3.09 -2.05
CA GLU A 25 7.07 -2.33 -0.90
C GLU A 25 6.64 -2.92 0.46
N MET A 26 5.96 -4.07 0.48
CA MET A 26 5.31 -4.62 1.68
C MET A 26 6.29 -4.94 2.81
N LEU A 27 7.46 -5.49 2.48
CA LEU A 27 8.47 -5.93 3.47
C LEU A 27 9.56 -4.88 3.71
N ASP A 28 9.81 -4.01 2.73
CA ASP A 28 10.79 -2.95 2.82
C ASP A 28 10.28 -1.74 2.05
N TRP A 29 9.77 -0.76 2.80
CA TRP A 29 9.28 0.47 2.22
C TRP A 29 10.49 1.36 1.88
N HIS A 30 10.73 1.56 0.58
CA HIS A 30 11.79 2.45 0.08
C HIS A 30 13.20 2.22 0.67
N GLY A 31 13.56 0.98 0.99
CA GLY A 31 14.90 0.63 1.49
C GLY A 31 15.14 1.03 2.94
N ARG A 32 14.08 1.23 3.73
CA ARG A 32 14.15 1.57 5.16
C ARG A 32 14.35 0.36 6.06
N GLY A 33 14.25 -0.85 5.53
CA GLY A 33 14.42 -2.10 6.27
C GLY A 33 13.22 -2.46 7.15
N LEU A 34 12.06 -1.82 6.92
CA LEU A 34 10.79 -2.16 7.56
C LEU A 34 9.59 -1.83 6.65
N SER A 35 8.46 -2.47 6.95
CA SER A 35 7.17 -2.19 6.32
C SER A 35 6.60 -0.84 6.75
N VAL A 36 5.79 -0.21 5.90
CA VAL A 36 4.98 0.96 6.30
C VAL A 36 4.08 0.65 7.51
N MET A 37 3.65 -0.61 7.66
CA MET A 37 2.80 -1.05 8.78
C MET A 37 3.55 -1.14 10.11
N GLU A 38 4.89 -1.13 10.09
CA GLU A 38 5.75 -1.18 11.27
C GLU A 38 6.30 0.20 11.65
N MET A 39 6.06 1.22 10.83
CA MET A 39 6.51 2.59 11.07
C MET A 39 5.75 3.22 12.25
N SER A 40 6.48 4.00 13.06
CA SER A 40 5.85 4.89 14.03
C SER A 40 4.99 5.91 13.27
N HIS A 41 3.73 6.07 13.69
CA HIS A 41 2.84 7.10 13.16
C HIS A 41 3.35 8.55 13.37
N ARG A 42 4.42 8.72 14.18
CA ARG A 42 5.10 10.01 14.43
C ARG A 42 6.42 10.15 13.68
N SER A 43 6.82 9.15 12.90
CA SER A 43 8.03 9.24 12.06
C SER A 43 7.82 10.23 10.92
N GLU A 44 8.87 10.91 10.49
CA GLU A 44 8.81 11.87 9.38
C GLU A 44 8.28 11.19 8.10
N GLU A 45 8.66 9.93 7.88
CA GLU A 45 8.21 9.12 6.75
C GLU A 45 6.71 8.88 6.79
N PHE A 46 6.15 8.45 7.93
CA PHE A 46 4.73 8.17 8.03
C PHE A 46 3.90 9.46 7.97
N VAL A 47 4.37 10.55 8.60
CA VAL A 47 3.72 11.86 8.51
C VAL A 47 3.65 12.33 7.06
N ALA A 48 4.74 12.21 6.29
CA ALA A 48 4.75 12.56 4.87
C ALA A 48 3.85 11.69 3.98
N ILE A 49 3.45 10.49 4.41
CA ILE A 49 2.48 9.63 3.71
C ILE A 49 1.03 10.03 4.06
N ALA A 50 0.80 10.47 5.29
CA ALA A 50 -0.53 10.78 5.81
C ALA A 50 -1.01 12.20 5.45
N GLU A 51 -0.08 13.11 5.17
CA GLU A 51 -0.33 14.47 4.66
C GLU A 51 -0.59 14.51 3.14
#